data_AF-A0A3D4VQY9-F1
#
_entry.id   AF-A0A3D4VQY9-F1
#
_cell.length_a   1.000
_cell.length_b   1.000
_cell.length_c   1.000
_cell.angle_alpha   90.00
_cell.angle_beta   90.00
_cell.angle_gamma   90.00
#
_symmetry.space_group_name_H-M   'P 1'
#
loop_
_entity.id
_entity.type
_entity.pdbx_description
1 polymer ?
#
loop_
_entity_poly.entity_id
_entity_poly.type
_entity_poly.pdbx_seq_one_letter_code
_entity_poly.pdbx_strand_id
1 'polypeptide(L)' 'MQKNKLLKIVNLILAFLFVSIAISGIFQDYIPYELFSKFHPLTGYALVITVAVHIFLNFNWIKANYLKRKK' A
#
# COMPACT_ATOMS: atom_id res chain seq x y z
N MET A 1 18.72 11.26 -2.88
CA MET A 1 18.09 11.14 -4.21
C MET A 1 17.54 9.74 -4.51
N GLN A 2 18.29 8.65 -4.26
CA GLN A 2 17.81 7.27 -4.53
C GLN A 2 16.54 6.90 -3.74
N LYS A 3 16.46 7.31 -2.46
CA LYS A 3 15.26 7.09 -1.61
C LYS A 3 13.98 7.69 -2.20
N ASN A 4 14.06 8.87 -2.80
CA ASN A 4 12.89 9.52 -3.43
C ASN A 4 12.46 8.79 -4.71
N LYS A 5 13.42 8.23 -5.46
CA LYS A 5 13.11 7.36 -6.61
C LYS A 5 12.39 6.09 -6.16
N LEU A 6 12.87 5.44 -5.09
CA LEU A 6 12.22 4.27 -4.49
C LEU A 6 10.81 4.60 -3.99
N LEU A 7 10.63 5.73 -3.30
CA LEU A 7 9.31 6.17 -2.85
C LEU A 7 8.33 6.38 -4.01
N LYS A 8 8.76 6.94 -5.14
CA LYS A 8 7.89 7.09 -6.32
C LYS A 8 7.44 5.73 -6.86
N ILE A 9 8.35 4.76 -6.92
CA ILE A 9 8.03 3.38 -7.34
C ILE A 9 7.05 2.74 -6.35
N VAL A 10 7.33 2.82 -5.05
CA VAL A 10 6.47 2.28 -4.00
C VAL A 10 5.08 2.93 -4.01
N ASN A 11 4.99 4.24 -4.28
CA ASN A 11 3.70 4.94 -4.40
C ASN A 11 2.88 4.44 -5.59
N LEU A 12 3.53 4.17 -6.72
CA LEU A 12 2.85 3.61 -7.89
C LEU A 12 2.33 2.19 -7.60
N ILE A 13 3.15 1.36 -6.95
CA ILE A 13 2.76 0.01 -6.52
C ILE A 13 1.59 0.08 -5.51
N LEU A 14 1.65 1.00 -4.54
CA LEU A 14 0.56 1.24 -3.58
C LEU A 14 -0.74 1.61 -4.28
N ALA A 15 -0.69 2.54 -5.25
CA ALA A 15 -1.87 2.96 -5.99
C ALA A 15 -2.49 1.78 -6.75
N PHE A 16 -1.66 0.98 -7.43
CA PHE A 16 -2.12 -0.21 -8.13
C PHE A 16 -2.76 -1.23 -7.17
N LEU A 17 -2.06 -1.60 -6.08
CA LEU A 17 -2.57 -2.57 -5.10
C LEU A 17 -3.84 -2.09 -4.42
N PHE A 18 -3.94 -0.80 -4.11
CA PHE A 18 -5.14 -0.21 -3.51
C PHE A 18 -6.34 -0.32 -4.46
N VAL A 19 -6.16 -0.03 -5.74
CA VAL A 19 -7.22 -0.19 -6.74
C VAL A 19 -7.58 -1.67 -6.90
N SER A 20 -6.59 -2.57 -6.97
CA SER A 20 -6.84 -4.02 -7.10
C SER A 20 -7.62 -4.61 -5.92
N ILE A 21 -7.25 -4.27 -4.69
CA ILE A 21 -7.97 -4.76 -3.50
C ILE A 21 -9.37 -4.15 -3.41
N ALA A 22 -9.52 -2.86 -3.76
CA ALA A 22 -10.81 -2.18 -3.75
C ALA A 22 -11.76 -2.79 -4.78
N ILE A 23 -11.31 -2.99 -6.03
CA ILE A 23 -12.12 -3.64 -7.08
C ILE A 23 -12.51 -5.06 -6.65
N SER A 24 -11.54 -5.86 -6.17
CA SER A 24 -11.86 -7.23 -5.76
C SER A 24 -12.85 -7.30 -4.59
N GLY A 25 -12.76 -6.38 -3.62
CA GLY A 25 -13.71 -6.30 -2.51
C GLY A 25 -15.10 -5.78 -2.91
N ILE A 26 -15.16 -4.71 -3.72
CA ILE A 26 -16.42 -4.09 -4.16
C ILE A 26 -17.20 -5.01 -5.08
N PHE A 27 -16.52 -5.68 -6.01
CA PHE A 27 -17.14 -6.56 -7.00
C PHE A 27 -17.08 -8.04 -6.60
N GLN A 28 -16.93 -8.35 -5.31
CA GLN A 28 -16.74 -9.73 -4.83
C GLN A 28 -17.82 -10.70 -5.34
N ASP A 29 -19.08 -10.25 -5.42
CA ASP A 29 -20.22 -11.07 -5.85
C ASP A 29 -20.17 -11.43 -7.35
N TYR A 30 -19.39 -10.68 -8.14
CA TYR A 30 -19.20 -10.90 -9.58
C TYR A 30 -17.90 -11.67 -9.89
N ILE A 31 -17.09 -11.97 -8.87
CA ILE A 31 -15.81 -12.67 -9.02
C ILE A 31 -16.02 -14.12 -8.59
N PRO A 32 -15.63 -15.12 -9.41
CA PRO A 32 -15.67 -16.51 -9.00
C PRO A 32 -14.94 -16.71 -7.67
N TYR A 33 -15.56 -17.42 -6.73
CA TYR A 33 -15.02 -17.58 -5.37
C TYR A 33 -13.59 -18.12 -5.34
N GLU A 34 -13.24 -19.05 -6.24
CA GLU A 34 -11.89 -19.59 -6.36
C GLU A 34 -10.84 -18.53 -6.75
N LEU A 35 -11.24 -17.54 -7.54
CA LEU A 35 -10.39 -16.41 -7.92
C LEU A 35 -10.32 -15.40 -6.77
N PHE A 36 -11.47 -15.04 -6.20
CA PHE A 36 -11.54 -14.08 -5.08
C PHE A 36 -10.72 -14.55 -3.87
N SER A 37 -10.92 -15.80 -3.44
CA SER A 37 -10.26 -16.40 -2.27
C SER A 37 -8.73 -16.47 -2.37
N LYS A 38 -8.18 -16.36 -3.59
CA LYS A 38 -6.73 -16.29 -3.81
C LYS A 38 -6.26 -14.85 -4.01
N PHE A 39 -6.90 -14.11 -4.92
CA PHE A 39 -6.42 -12.80 -5.34
C PHE A 39 -6.70 -11.70 -4.31
N HIS A 40 -7.85 -11.72 -3.64
CA HIS A 40 -8.18 -10.69 -2.65
C HIS A 40 -7.24 -10.75 -1.43
N PRO A 41 -7.02 -11.92 -0.79
CA PRO A 41 -6.05 -12.01 0.30
C PRO A 41 -4.61 -11.71 -0.15
N LEU A 42 -4.20 -12.19 -1.33
CA LEU A 42 -2.86 -11.93 -1.86
C LEU A 42 -2.60 -10.44 -2.07
N THR A 43 -3.55 -9.72 -2.68
CA THR A 43 -3.44 -8.26 -2.86
C THR A 43 -3.49 -7.53 -1.51
N GLY A 44 -4.27 -8.02 -0.54
CA GLY A 44 -4.27 -7.55 0.84
C GLY A 44 -2.90 -7.65 1.52
N TYR A 45 -2.28 -8.82 1.50
CA TYR A 45 -0.96 -9.03 2.08
C TYR A 45 0.10 -8.16 1.39
N ALA A 46 0.08 -8.11 0.05
CA ALA A 46 0.98 -7.26 -0.72
C ALA A 46 0.82 -5.78 -0.36
N LEU A 47 -0.42 -5.32 -0.16
CA LEU A 47 -0.70 -3.93 0.21
C LEU A 47 -0.11 -3.61 1.58
N VAL A 48 -0.35 -4.46 2.58
CA VAL A 48 0.17 -4.28 3.95
C VAL A 48 1.70 -4.20 3.95
N ILE A 49 2.38 -5.12 3.26
CA ILE A 49 3.84 -5.11 3.15
C ILE A 49 4.33 -3.82 2.49
N THR A 50 3.68 -3.41 1.39
CA THR A 50 4.05 -2.20 0.65
C THR A 50 3.82 -0.94 1.49
N VAL A 51 2.76 -0.88 2.29
CA VAL A 51 2.51 0.21 3.26
C VAL A 51 3.62 0.27 4.31
N ALA A 52 4.03 -0.86 4.87
CA ALA A 52 5.13 -0.90 5.84
C ALA A 52 6.44 -0.37 5.23
N VAL A 53 6.76 -0.79 4.01
CA VAL A 53 7.92 -0.28 3.25
C VAL A 53 7.79 1.22 2.99
N HIS A 54 6.60 1.70 2.59
CA HIS A 54 6.35 3.12 2.37
C HIS A 54 6.59 3.94 3.64
N ILE A 55 6.05 3.51 4.78
CA ILE A 55 6.24 4.17 6.07
C ILE A 55 7.72 4.20 6.44
N PHE A 56 8.43 3.08 6.32
CA PHE A 56 9.87 3.02 6.60
C PHE A 56 10.66 4.00 5.73
N LEU A 57 10.38 4.04 4.44
CA LEU A 57 11.02 4.96 3.51
C LEU A 57 10.63 6.43 3.77
N ASN A 58 9.42 6.69 4.27
CA ASN A 58 8.95 8.05 4.53
C ASN A 58 9.12 8.49 6.00
N PHE A 59 9.72 7.66 6.87
CA PHE A 59 9.71 7.87 8.32
C PHE A 59 10.34 9.20 8.77
N ASN A 60 11.40 9.67 8.11
CA ASN A 60 12.02 10.96 8.43
C ASN A 60 11.05 12.14 8.21
N TRP A 61 10.25 12.08 7.15
CA TRP A 61 9.21 13.08 6.89
C TRP A 61 8.10 12.99 7.92
N ILE A 62 7.65 11.77 8.25
CA ILE A 62 6.64 11.55 9.30
C ILE A 62 7.13 12.13 10.64
N LYS A 63 8.36 11.82 11.03
CA LYS A 63 8.97 12.33 12.26
C LYS A 63 9.02 13.86 12.29
N ALA A 64 9.40 14.49 11.17
CA ALA A 64 9.51 15.94 11.08
C ALA A 64 8.16 16.67 11.18
N ASN A 65 7.08 16.07 10.65
CA ASN A 65 5.76 16.70 10.59
C ASN A 65 4.85 16.35 11.78
N TYR A 66 4.92 15.11 12.27
CA TYR A 66 3.98 14.59 13.26
C TYR A 66 4.59 14.31 14.63
N LEU A 67 5.90 14.00 14.70
CA LEU A 67 6.54 13.57 15.95
C LEU A 67 7.48 14.62 16.56
N LYS A 68 7.68 15.76 15.89
CA LYS A 68 8.49 16.84 16.43
C LYS A 68 7.68 17.58 17.49
N ARG A 69 8.07 17.47 18.77
CA ARG A 69 7.47 18.26 19.85
C ARG A 69 7.65 19.76 19.56
N LYS A 70 6.57 20.54 19.66
CA LYS A 70 6.67 22.02 19.72
C LYS A 70 7.49 22.37 20.97
N LYS A 71 8.49 23.24 20.80
CA LYS A 71 9.20 23.87 21.91
C LYS A 71 8.25 24.78 22.68
#